data_AF-A0A0K8R1I6-F1
#
_entry.id   AF-A0A0K8R1I6-F1
#
_cell.length_a   1.000
_cell.length_b   1.000
_cell.length_c   1.000
_cell.angle_alpha   90.00
_cell.angle_beta   90.00
_cell.angle_gamma   90.00
#
_symmetry.space_group_name_H-M   'P 1'
#
loop_
_entity.id
_entity.type
_entity.pdbx_description
1 polymer ?
#
loop_
_entity_poly.entity_id
_entity_poly.type
_entity_poly.pdbx_seq_one_letter_code
_entity_poly.pdbx_strand_id
1 'polypeptide(L)'
;MTFLCLSFCVFGQAITYSLARPVNCSSSPDGLHPVPGIPYVYKADIVPEKGQATWFVTTNPVFIENGILTNDLEFSGGDYVESATGIGLSTVDQNPSEIEIVWNPVGLSRVDYSSENKNPLFVGVFYDGPEEACGKNIQAFKVSPIIAFTLDITNVKMVGNEYIPVAYNETLLHCPADPLGSEYDFGTDRIMMNYGTNILMYEVIAANFTDSFHPYFSLEGLATGQTADLYWGYSPETANIAIATGITGNWTMAIDEALSATTNITNTSNGVSIFVRVDVHQNKYEGLVGNSITLMVDGYGNGNIDDVNDTCVVEGSFADQATQDLLRRPSISNEDPSSFLIKN
;
A
#
# COMPACT_ATOMS: atom_id res chain seq x y z
N MET A 1 18.83 -9.72 43.86
CA MET A 1 18.30 -8.54 43.14
C MET A 1 18.13 -9.00 41.69
N THR A 2 16.94 -9.50 41.37
CA THR A 2 16.64 -10.13 40.07
C THR A 2 16.28 -9.01 39.10
N PHE A 3 17.10 -8.81 38.07
CA PHE A 3 16.77 -7.89 36.98
C PHE A 3 15.68 -8.53 36.12
N LEU A 4 14.44 -8.07 36.33
CA LEU A 4 13.33 -8.34 35.44
C LEU A 4 13.54 -7.47 34.20
N CYS A 5 14.09 -8.06 33.13
CA CYS A 5 14.17 -7.41 31.83
C CYS A 5 12.74 -7.39 31.26
N LEU A 6 12.04 -6.26 31.45
CA LEU A 6 10.80 -5.95 30.74
C LEU A 6 11.17 -5.74 29.27
N SER A 7 11.09 -6.81 28.48
CA SER A 7 11.06 -6.71 27.04
C SER A 7 9.71 -6.07 26.68
N PHE A 8 9.73 -4.77 26.40
CA PHE A 8 8.62 -4.13 25.74
C PHE A 8 8.56 -4.72 24.33
N CYS A 9 7.56 -5.57 24.05
CA CYS A 9 7.08 -5.75 22.70
C CYS A 9 6.61 -4.39 22.21
N VAL A 10 7.49 -3.67 21.50
CA VAL A 10 7.04 -2.63 20.59
C VAL A 10 6.21 -3.39 19.56
N PHE A 11 4.89 -3.24 19.62
CA PHE A 11 4.00 -3.76 18.58
C PHE A 11 4.53 -3.23 17.25
N GLY A 12 4.87 -4.13 16.32
CA GLY A 12 5.36 -3.72 15.01
C GLY A 12 4.33 -2.83 14.31
N GLN A 13 4.80 -1.92 13.48
CA GLN A 13 3.96 -1.01 12.71
C GLN A 13 4.44 -0.99 11.27
N ALA A 14 3.51 -0.82 10.34
CA ALA A 14 3.84 -0.72 8.94
C ALA A 14 4.60 0.59 8.70
N ILE A 15 5.75 0.47 8.03
CA ILE A 15 6.61 1.60 7.65
C ILE A 15 6.75 1.64 6.14
N THR A 16 7.13 2.79 5.60
CA THR A 16 7.49 2.89 4.17
C THR A 16 8.72 2.05 3.87
N TYR A 17 8.62 1.20 2.85
CA TYR A 17 9.73 0.36 2.38
C TYR A 17 9.91 0.53 0.86
N SER A 18 9.02 -0.05 0.05
CA SER A 18 8.87 0.30 -1.37
C SER A 18 7.86 1.42 -1.57
N LEU A 19 8.00 2.17 -2.67
CA LEU A 19 7.00 3.16 -3.08
C LEU A 19 5.79 2.45 -3.68
N ALA A 20 4.58 2.89 -3.30
CA ALA A 20 3.34 2.46 -3.95
C ALA A 20 3.31 2.87 -5.42
N ARG A 21 2.48 2.20 -6.23
CA ARG A 21 2.29 2.62 -7.62
C ARG A 21 1.63 4.00 -7.66
N PRO A 22 2.04 4.88 -8.58
CA PRO A 22 1.39 6.18 -8.73
C PRO A 22 -0.06 5.99 -9.15
N VAL A 23 -0.96 6.71 -8.50
CA VAL A 23 -2.37 6.77 -8.87
C VAL A 23 -2.64 8.01 -9.71
N ASN A 24 -3.38 7.83 -10.79
CA ASN A 24 -3.87 8.91 -11.64
C ASN A 24 -5.35 8.66 -11.98
N CYS A 25 -6.24 9.07 -11.08
CA CYS A 25 -7.69 8.96 -11.27
C CYS A 25 -8.11 9.55 -12.64
N SER A 26 -8.36 8.71 -13.65
CA SER A 26 -8.54 9.15 -15.05
C SER A 26 -9.73 10.09 -15.27
N SER A 27 -10.59 10.26 -14.25
CA SER A 27 -11.74 11.15 -14.20
C SER A 27 -11.51 12.50 -13.51
N SER A 28 -10.28 13.03 -13.45
CA SER A 28 -9.91 14.39 -12.96
C SER A 28 -9.43 14.44 -11.50
N PRO A 29 -8.20 14.00 -11.18
CA PRO A 29 -7.52 14.46 -9.98
C PRO A 29 -7.10 15.89 -10.31
N ASP A 30 -8.00 16.84 -10.10
CA ASP A 30 -7.73 18.26 -10.19
C ASP A 30 -7.63 18.83 -8.76
N GLY A 31 -7.29 20.11 -8.63
CA GLY A 31 -7.26 20.74 -7.32
C GLY A 31 -8.61 20.73 -6.58
N LEU A 32 -9.73 20.42 -7.24
CA LEU A 32 -11.03 20.29 -6.58
C LEU A 32 -11.29 18.87 -6.09
N HIS A 33 -10.62 17.86 -6.66
CA HIS A 33 -10.75 16.45 -6.29
C HIS A 33 -9.38 15.82 -6.01
N PRO A 34 -8.63 16.35 -5.02
CA PRO A 34 -7.27 15.91 -4.81
C PRO A 34 -7.20 14.48 -4.25
N VAL A 35 -6.13 13.79 -4.66
CA VAL A 35 -5.61 12.57 -4.05
C VAL A 35 -4.42 12.97 -3.16
N PRO A 36 -4.25 12.36 -1.97
CA PRO A 36 -3.12 12.66 -1.10
C PRO A 36 -1.75 12.50 -1.77
N GLY A 37 -0.77 13.32 -1.36
CA GLY A 37 0.62 13.22 -1.84
C GLY A 37 0.92 13.72 -3.25
N ILE A 38 -0.11 14.09 -4.03
CA ILE A 38 0.07 14.71 -5.36
C ILE A 38 0.05 16.24 -5.21
N PRO A 39 0.99 16.98 -5.85
CA PRO A 39 0.94 18.44 -5.89
C PRO A 39 -0.17 18.96 -6.83
N TYR A 40 -0.98 19.89 -6.34
CA TYR A 40 -2.04 20.56 -7.11
C TYR A 40 -1.84 22.06 -7.15
N VAL A 41 -1.95 22.64 -8.35
CA VAL A 41 -1.82 24.09 -8.56
C VAL A 41 -3.21 24.75 -8.60
N TYR A 42 -3.40 25.79 -7.78
CA TYR A 42 -4.59 26.63 -7.77
C TYR A 42 -4.24 27.99 -8.37
N LYS A 43 -5.15 28.53 -9.20
CA LYS A 43 -4.93 29.79 -9.91
C LYS A 43 -6.14 30.70 -9.77
N ALA A 44 -5.90 31.99 -9.58
CA ALA A 44 -6.94 33.01 -9.62
C ALA A 44 -6.47 34.21 -10.44
N ASP A 45 -7.30 34.62 -11.40
CA ASP A 45 -7.12 35.90 -12.08
C ASP A 45 -7.64 37.01 -11.16
N ILE A 46 -6.75 37.94 -10.80
CA ILE A 46 -7.06 39.02 -9.87
C ILE A 46 -6.96 40.36 -10.58
N VAL A 47 -8.04 41.15 -10.57
CA VAL A 47 -8.13 42.46 -11.22
C VAL A 47 -8.82 43.46 -10.28
N PRO A 48 -8.27 44.68 -10.10
CA PRO A 48 -6.98 45.16 -10.61
C PRO A 48 -5.79 44.50 -9.92
N GLU A 49 -4.63 44.44 -10.57
CA GLU A 49 -3.37 43.88 -10.02
C GLU A 49 -2.74 44.82 -8.95
N LYS A 50 -1.62 44.40 -8.33
CA LYS A 50 -0.82 45.17 -7.36
C LYS A 50 -1.45 45.42 -5.98
N GLY A 51 -2.53 44.72 -5.64
CA GLY A 51 -3.01 44.59 -4.27
C GLY A 51 -2.30 43.46 -3.51
N GLN A 52 -2.87 43.06 -2.38
CA GLN A 52 -2.38 41.97 -1.55
C GLN A 52 -3.36 40.79 -1.57
N ALA A 53 -2.87 39.59 -1.85
CA ALA A 53 -3.65 38.35 -1.77
C ALA A 53 -3.16 37.50 -0.59
N THR A 54 -4.11 37.03 0.22
CA THR A 54 -3.89 35.97 1.20
C THR A 54 -4.51 34.70 0.68
N TRP A 55 -3.67 33.76 0.27
CA TRP A 55 -4.10 32.40 0.00
C TRP A 55 -4.13 31.59 1.29
N PHE A 56 -5.13 30.72 1.47
CA PHE A 56 -5.28 29.94 2.70
C PHE A 56 -6.06 28.65 2.47
N VAL A 57 -5.89 27.69 3.37
CA VAL A 57 -6.75 26.51 3.52
C VAL A 57 -7.58 26.65 4.79
N THR A 58 -8.84 26.23 4.79
CA THR A 58 -9.67 26.24 6.01
C THR A 58 -10.78 25.21 5.96
N THR A 59 -11.19 24.72 7.12
CA THR A 59 -12.44 23.96 7.31
C THR A 59 -13.57 24.80 7.87
N ASN A 60 -13.30 26.06 8.24
CA ASN A 60 -14.30 26.95 8.79
C ASN A 60 -15.29 27.41 7.68
N PRO A 61 -16.59 27.13 7.82
CA PRO A 61 -17.59 27.58 6.84
C PRO A 61 -17.84 29.10 6.88
N VAL A 62 -17.32 29.82 7.87
CA VAL A 62 -17.40 31.27 8.00
C VAL A 62 -16.04 31.86 7.63
N PHE A 63 -15.91 32.42 6.42
CA PHE A 63 -14.63 32.98 5.97
C PHE A 63 -14.36 34.40 6.49
N ILE A 64 -15.40 35.22 6.66
CA ILE A 64 -15.28 36.61 7.13
C ILE A 64 -16.19 36.79 8.34
N GLU A 65 -15.62 37.32 9.42
CA GLU A 65 -16.35 37.71 10.63
C GLU A 65 -16.03 39.17 10.96
N ASN A 66 -17.06 40.00 11.17
CA ASN A 66 -16.92 41.43 11.46
C ASN A 66 -16.05 42.21 10.44
N GLY A 67 -16.06 41.79 9.16
CA GLY A 67 -15.29 42.42 8.09
C GLY A 67 -13.81 42.02 8.04
N ILE A 68 -13.40 41.01 8.81
CA ILE A 68 -12.02 40.50 8.88
C ILE A 68 -12.03 39.02 8.48
N LEU A 69 -11.01 38.59 7.74
CA LEU A 69 -10.77 37.16 7.46
C LEU A 69 -10.62 36.39 8.77
N THR A 70 -11.27 35.25 8.91
CA THR A 70 -11.15 34.43 10.12
C THR A 70 -9.72 33.91 10.31
N ASN A 71 -9.34 33.64 11.55
CA ASN A 71 -7.98 33.19 11.90
C ASN A 71 -7.80 31.67 11.88
N ASP A 72 -8.87 30.90 11.64
CA ASP A 72 -8.82 29.44 11.53
C ASP A 72 -8.37 29.04 10.13
N LEU A 73 -7.09 29.27 9.86
CA LEU A 73 -6.45 29.10 8.57
C LEU A 73 -5.26 28.17 8.69
N GLU A 74 -5.09 27.31 7.69
CA GLU A 74 -3.96 26.42 7.54
C GLU A 74 -3.11 26.83 6.34
N PHE A 75 -1.79 26.75 6.52
CA PHE A 75 -0.80 27.21 5.53
C PHE A 75 0.10 26.06 5.06
N SER A 76 0.89 25.43 5.94
CA SER A 76 1.76 24.31 5.57
C SER A 76 2.12 23.47 6.80
N GLY A 77 2.26 22.16 6.64
CA GLY A 77 2.60 21.23 7.72
C GLY A 77 1.51 21.05 8.77
N GLY A 78 0.24 21.21 8.39
CA GLY A 78 -0.91 21.03 9.27
C GLY A 78 -1.64 19.71 9.05
N ASP A 79 -2.90 19.66 9.47
CA ASP A 79 -3.73 18.46 9.42
C ASP A 79 -4.15 18.11 8.00
N TYR A 80 -4.35 19.11 7.13
CA TYR A 80 -4.82 18.94 5.75
C TYR A 80 -3.73 19.19 4.72
N VAL A 81 -2.84 20.15 4.96
CA VAL A 81 -1.77 20.56 4.06
C VAL A 81 -0.45 19.98 4.53
N GLU A 82 0.06 19.01 3.77
CA GLU A 82 1.40 18.46 4.02
C GLU A 82 2.47 19.50 3.70
N SER A 83 2.40 20.08 2.50
CA SER A 83 3.30 21.15 2.07
C SER A 83 2.60 22.07 1.09
N ALA A 84 3.04 23.32 1.02
CA ALA A 84 2.52 24.29 0.06
C ALA A 84 3.56 25.34 -0.31
N THR A 85 3.42 25.91 -1.51
CA THR A 85 4.16 27.09 -1.97
C THR A 85 3.19 28.21 -2.34
N GLY A 86 3.57 29.46 -2.07
CA GLY A 86 2.76 30.65 -2.39
C GLY A 86 1.56 30.92 -1.46
N ILE A 87 1.28 30.05 -0.50
CA ILE A 87 0.20 30.24 0.48
C ILE A 87 0.57 31.32 1.53
N GLY A 88 -0.43 32.01 2.06
CA GLY A 88 -0.26 33.16 2.95
C GLY A 88 -0.36 34.50 2.22
N LEU A 89 -0.01 35.58 2.93
CA LEU A 89 -0.07 36.95 2.41
C LEU A 89 1.07 37.21 1.42
N SER A 90 0.72 37.67 0.23
CA SER A 90 1.66 38.03 -0.84
C SER A 90 1.14 39.23 -1.64
N THR A 91 2.05 39.96 -2.29
CA THR A 91 1.66 40.97 -3.28
C THR A 91 1.29 40.28 -4.58
N VAL A 92 0.21 40.72 -5.23
CA VAL A 92 -0.18 40.22 -6.56
C VAL A 92 0.66 40.92 -7.63
N ASP A 93 1.84 40.35 -7.86
CA ASP A 93 2.82 40.82 -8.85
C ASP A 93 2.79 40.02 -10.16
N GLN A 94 2.00 38.94 -10.20
CA GLN A 94 1.79 38.06 -11.35
C GLN A 94 0.31 37.68 -11.44
N ASN A 95 -0.18 37.53 -12.68
CA ASN A 95 -1.56 37.18 -12.98
C ASN A 95 -1.60 36.07 -14.05
N PRO A 96 -2.22 34.91 -13.81
CA PRO A 96 -2.93 34.56 -12.57
C PRO A 96 -1.98 34.45 -11.36
N SER A 97 -2.50 34.79 -10.18
CA SER A 97 -1.84 34.44 -8.91
C SER A 97 -2.00 32.93 -8.71
N GLU A 98 -0.92 32.26 -8.29
CA GLU A 98 -0.91 30.80 -8.15
C GLU A 98 -0.28 30.32 -6.85
N ILE A 99 -0.79 29.20 -6.36
CA ILE A 99 -0.22 28.43 -5.24
C ILE A 99 -0.17 26.96 -5.61
N GLU A 100 0.70 26.21 -4.96
CA GLU A 100 0.75 24.75 -5.06
C GLU A 100 0.55 24.13 -3.68
N ILE A 101 -0.27 23.09 -3.59
CA ILE A 101 -0.58 22.38 -2.34
C ILE A 101 -0.38 20.88 -2.56
N VAL A 102 0.33 20.23 -1.63
CA VAL A 102 0.34 18.78 -1.45
C VAL A 102 -0.51 18.46 -0.22
N TRP A 103 -1.51 17.59 -0.40
CA TRP A 103 -2.49 17.27 0.64
C TRP A 103 -2.11 16.06 1.49
N ASN A 104 -2.46 16.12 2.78
CA ASN A 104 -2.26 15.06 3.76
C ASN A 104 -3.45 14.06 3.73
N PRO A 105 -3.20 12.73 3.66
CA PRO A 105 -4.27 11.73 3.62
C PRO A 105 -5.16 11.74 4.85
N VAL A 106 -4.60 12.01 6.04
CA VAL A 106 -5.37 12.09 7.28
C VAL A 106 -6.39 13.22 7.23
N GLY A 107 -5.98 14.41 6.81
CA GLY A 107 -6.89 15.54 6.62
C GLY A 107 -7.95 15.25 5.55
N LEU A 108 -7.54 14.78 4.37
CA LEU A 108 -8.47 14.52 3.27
C LEU A 108 -9.54 13.47 3.64
N SER A 109 -9.19 12.44 4.40
CA SER A 109 -10.14 11.41 4.85
C SER A 109 -11.26 11.94 5.76
N ARG A 110 -11.05 13.09 6.41
CA ARG A 110 -12.01 13.71 7.34
C ARG A 110 -12.97 14.66 6.64
N VAL A 111 -12.74 14.98 5.36
CA VAL A 111 -13.55 15.96 4.64
C VAL A 111 -14.95 15.40 4.43
N ASP A 112 -15.94 16.10 4.99
CA ASP A 112 -17.34 15.70 4.87
C ASP A 112 -18.26 16.94 4.78
N TYR A 113 -19.01 17.02 3.69
CA TYR A 113 -20.00 18.08 3.45
C TYR A 113 -21.42 17.68 3.88
N SER A 114 -21.59 16.51 4.48
CA SER A 114 -22.86 16.05 5.03
C SER A 114 -23.36 17.00 6.11
N SER A 115 -24.67 17.05 6.28
CA SER A 115 -25.31 17.83 7.34
C SER A 115 -24.98 17.33 8.76
N GLU A 116 -24.41 16.13 8.88
CA GLU A 116 -24.16 15.45 10.15
C GLU A 116 -22.77 15.78 10.71
N ASN A 117 -21.71 15.59 9.92
CA ASN A 117 -20.33 15.77 10.42
C ASN A 117 -19.76 17.17 10.15
N LYS A 118 -20.27 17.88 9.12
CA LYS A 118 -19.95 19.28 8.79
C LYS A 118 -18.45 19.63 8.90
N ASN A 119 -17.61 18.89 8.18
CA ASN A 119 -16.18 19.17 8.10
C ASN A 119 -15.78 19.49 6.65
N PRO A 120 -16.22 20.65 6.10
CA PRO A 120 -15.89 21.03 4.73
C PRO A 120 -14.41 21.42 4.62
N LEU A 121 -13.89 21.50 3.39
CA LEU A 121 -12.51 21.91 3.14
C LEU A 121 -12.43 22.89 1.97
N PHE A 122 -11.80 24.03 2.18
CA PHE A 122 -11.73 25.09 1.18
C PHE A 122 -10.29 25.57 0.97
N VAL A 123 -9.98 25.90 -0.28
CA VAL A 123 -8.82 26.74 -0.64
C VAL A 123 -9.34 28.12 -0.97
N GLY A 124 -9.02 29.12 -0.17
CA GLY A 124 -9.50 30.49 -0.34
C GLY A 124 -8.41 31.46 -0.78
N VAL A 125 -8.84 32.51 -1.46
CA VAL A 125 -8.05 33.71 -1.72
C VAL A 125 -8.83 34.93 -1.24
N PHE A 126 -8.25 35.65 -0.29
CA PHE A 126 -8.74 36.94 0.18
C PHE A 126 -7.87 38.04 -0.42
N TYR A 127 -8.47 38.96 -1.16
CA TYR A 127 -7.76 40.01 -1.88
C TYR A 127 -8.09 41.39 -1.32
N ASP A 128 -7.06 42.15 -0.98
CA ASP A 128 -7.12 43.58 -0.64
C ASP A 128 -6.61 44.37 -1.84
N GLY A 129 -7.52 45.00 -2.58
CA GLY A 129 -7.17 45.74 -3.79
C GLY A 129 -6.26 46.93 -3.51
N PRO A 130 -5.54 47.42 -4.54
CA PRO A 130 -4.74 48.63 -4.40
C PRO A 130 -5.63 49.85 -4.06
N GLU A 131 -5.02 50.95 -3.65
CA GLU A 131 -5.72 52.14 -3.15
C GLU A 131 -6.76 52.68 -4.14
N GLU A 132 -6.49 52.60 -5.45
CA GLU A 132 -7.41 53.00 -6.52
C GLU A 132 -8.65 52.10 -6.66
N ALA A 133 -8.59 50.86 -6.18
CA ALA A 133 -9.68 49.89 -6.24
C ALA A 133 -10.65 50.02 -5.07
N CYS A 134 -10.20 50.59 -3.94
CA CYS A 134 -10.99 50.87 -2.74
C CYS A 134 -11.86 49.68 -2.26
N GLY A 135 -11.40 48.44 -2.39
CA GLY A 135 -12.25 47.27 -2.14
C GLY A 135 -11.48 46.00 -1.82
N LYS A 136 -12.14 45.13 -1.05
CA LYS A 136 -11.68 43.77 -0.73
C LYS A 136 -12.63 42.76 -1.36
N ASN A 137 -12.11 41.60 -1.74
CA ASN A 137 -12.93 40.51 -2.26
C ASN A 137 -12.42 39.15 -1.75
N ILE A 138 -13.25 38.13 -1.81
CA ILE A 138 -12.91 36.77 -1.41
C ILE A 138 -13.54 35.78 -2.36
N GLN A 139 -12.80 34.73 -2.69
CA GLN A 139 -13.32 33.58 -3.40
C GLN A 139 -12.69 32.31 -2.83
N ALA A 140 -13.43 31.21 -2.85
CA ALA A 140 -12.94 29.92 -2.39
C ALA A 140 -13.27 28.81 -3.38
N PHE A 141 -12.34 27.87 -3.51
CA PHE A 141 -12.52 26.57 -4.13
C PHE A 141 -13.07 25.60 -3.08
N LYS A 142 -14.09 24.83 -3.46
CA LYS A 142 -14.58 23.71 -2.67
C LYS A 142 -13.74 22.48 -2.99
N VAL A 143 -13.06 21.93 -1.99
CA VAL A 143 -12.24 20.72 -2.14
C VAL A 143 -13.06 19.50 -1.74
N SER A 144 -13.21 18.53 -2.64
CA SER A 144 -13.95 17.28 -2.46
C SER A 144 -13.02 16.10 -2.81
N PRO A 145 -12.19 15.63 -1.86
CA PRO A 145 -11.16 14.63 -2.12
C PRO A 145 -11.65 13.33 -2.73
N ILE A 146 -10.75 12.66 -3.45
CA ILE A 146 -10.92 11.25 -3.84
C ILE A 146 -10.04 10.42 -2.91
N ILE A 147 -10.66 9.54 -2.12
CA ILE A 147 -9.93 8.57 -1.31
C ILE A 147 -9.53 7.43 -2.24
N ALA A 148 -8.28 7.44 -2.69
CA ALA A 148 -7.73 6.45 -3.61
C ALA A 148 -6.86 5.44 -2.87
N PHE A 149 -7.46 4.70 -1.93
CA PHE A 149 -6.77 3.63 -1.22
C PHE A 149 -6.26 2.59 -2.22
N THR A 150 -4.96 2.29 -2.18
CA THR A 150 -4.38 1.26 -3.06
C THR A 150 -3.70 0.18 -2.25
N LEU A 151 -3.74 -1.02 -2.80
CA LEU A 151 -2.89 -2.13 -2.42
C LEU A 151 -2.07 -2.55 -3.62
N ASP A 152 -0.78 -2.75 -3.41
CA ASP A 152 0.12 -3.28 -4.41
C ASP A 152 0.84 -4.48 -3.81
N ILE A 153 1.23 -5.44 -4.65
CA ILE A 153 2.07 -6.57 -4.24
C ILE A 153 3.28 -6.73 -5.17
N THR A 154 4.44 -7.01 -4.58
CA THR A 154 5.64 -7.36 -5.33
C THR A 154 6.39 -8.52 -4.68
N ASN A 155 7.23 -9.17 -5.48
CA ASN A 155 8.12 -10.23 -5.00
C ASN A 155 9.29 -9.65 -4.21
N VAL A 156 9.81 -10.41 -3.25
CA VAL A 156 11.00 -10.07 -2.49
C VAL A 156 12.04 -11.17 -2.67
N LYS A 157 13.20 -10.81 -3.22
CA LYS A 157 14.34 -11.74 -3.35
C LYS A 157 15.24 -11.64 -2.13
N MET A 158 15.84 -12.76 -1.75
CA MET A 158 16.91 -12.79 -0.76
C MET A 158 18.26 -12.85 -1.46
N VAL A 159 19.12 -11.87 -1.23
CA VAL A 159 20.51 -11.85 -1.75
C VAL A 159 21.45 -11.80 -0.56
N GLY A 160 22.13 -12.92 -0.29
CA GLY A 160 22.87 -13.07 0.96
C GLY A 160 21.91 -13.07 2.15
N ASN A 161 22.02 -12.07 3.02
CA ASN A 161 21.15 -11.90 4.21
C ASN A 161 20.21 -10.69 4.09
N GLU A 162 20.05 -10.15 2.88
CA GLU A 162 19.24 -8.95 2.63
C GLU A 162 17.99 -9.33 1.82
N TYR A 163 16.85 -8.79 2.25
CA TYR A 163 15.58 -8.86 1.53
C TYR A 163 15.48 -7.64 0.62
N ILE A 164 15.31 -7.88 -0.68
CA ILE A 164 15.28 -6.84 -1.70
C ILE A 164 13.98 -7.01 -2.50
N PRO A 165 13.03 -6.08 -2.42
CA PRO A 165 11.89 -6.05 -3.31
C PRO A 165 12.37 -5.96 -4.76
N VAL A 166 11.71 -6.70 -5.64
CA VAL A 166 11.92 -6.54 -7.08
C VAL A 166 10.88 -5.58 -7.64
N ALA A 167 11.08 -5.13 -8.88
CA ALA A 167 10.12 -4.24 -9.51
C ALA A 167 8.76 -4.95 -9.69
N TYR A 168 7.70 -4.16 -9.65
CA TYR A 168 6.34 -4.66 -9.86
C TYR A 168 6.22 -5.47 -11.16
N ASN A 169 5.40 -6.52 -11.11
CA ASN A 169 5.14 -7.44 -12.22
C ASN A 169 6.37 -8.27 -12.68
N GLU A 170 7.53 -8.17 -12.00
CA GLU A 170 8.65 -9.07 -12.26
C GLU A 170 8.43 -10.44 -11.61
N THR A 171 8.55 -11.50 -12.40
CA THR A 171 8.54 -12.88 -11.90
C THR A 171 9.90 -13.25 -11.33
N LEU A 172 9.92 -13.86 -10.14
CA LEU A 172 11.13 -14.34 -9.50
C LEU A 172 11.31 -15.84 -9.72
N LEU A 173 12.49 -16.27 -10.16
CA LEU A 173 12.81 -17.69 -10.36
C LEU A 173 13.46 -18.27 -9.09
N HIS A 174 12.96 -19.42 -8.63
CA HIS A 174 13.50 -20.15 -7.50
C HIS A 174 13.97 -21.53 -7.93
N CYS A 175 15.17 -21.90 -7.47
CA CYS A 175 15.56 -23.30 -7.46
C CYS A 175 14.64 -24.07 -6.49
N PRO A 176 14.22 -25.30 -6.83
CA PRO A 176 13.47 -26.13 -5.91
C PRO A 176 14.34 -26.45 -4.69
N ALA A 177 13.75 -26.48 -3.49
CA ALA A 177 14.46 -26.71 -2.24
C ALA A 177 15.26 -28.02 -2.24
N ASP A 178 16.36 -28.14 -1.51
CA ASP A 178 17.09 -29.40 -1.47
C ASP A 178 16.24 -30.53 -0.84
N PRO A 179 16.41 -31.80 -1.28
CA PRO A 179 15.78 -32.93 -0.61
C PRO A 179 16.18 -32.96 0.87
N LEU A 180 15.19 -32.92 1.75
CA LEU A 180 15.38 -32.91 3.20
C LEU A 180 15.65 -34.31 3.75
N GLY A 181 15.12 -35.35 3.10
CA GLY A 181 15.29 -36.72 3.56
C GLY A 181 14.93 -37.76 2.50
N SER A 182 15.54 -38.93 2.65
CA SER A 182 15.25 -40.12 1.86
C SER A 182 15.43 -41.38 2.70
N GLU A 183 14.47 -42.29 2.68
CA GLU A 183 14.56 -43.59 3.37
C GLU A 183 14.06 -44.72 2.48
N TYR A 184 14.74 -45.87 2.49
CA TYR A 184 14.24 -47.06 1.81
C TYR A 184 13.19 -47.78 2.65
N ASP A 185 12.01 -47.97 2.10
CA ASP A 185 10.91 -48.70 2.74
C ASP A 185 10.91 -50.16 2.29
N PHE A 186 11.35 -51.04 3.19
CA PHE A 186 11.37 -52.50 2.98
C PHE A 186 9.98 -53.11 2.74
N GLY A 187 8.91 -52.47 3.20
CA GLY A 187 7.55 -52.97 3.04
C GLY A 187 6.96 -52.69 1.66
N THR A 188 7.36 -51.58 1.04
CA THR A 188 6.85 -51.16 -0.29
C THR A 188 7.88 -51.28 -1.41
N ASP A 189 9.14 -51.60 -1.09
CA ASP A 189 10.28 -51.65 -2.02
C ASP A 189 10.46 -50.32 -2.79
N ARG A 190 10.39 -49.20 -2.06
CA ARG A 190 10.44 -47.83 -2.59
C ARG A 190 11.40 -46.95 -1.80
N ILE A 191 11.86 -45.87 -2.43
CA ILE A 191 12.54 -44.77 -1.74
C ILE A 191 11.49 -43.72 -1.34
N MET A 192 11.34 -43.52 -0.04
CA MET A 192 10.52 -42.48 0.55
C MET A 192 11.26 -41.15 0.55
N MET A 193 10.81 -40.18 -0.24
CA MET A 193 11.42 -38.87 -0.40
C MET A 193 10.68 -37.79 0.39
N ASN A 194 11.45 -36.81 0.90
CA ASN A 194 10.96 -35.50 1.33
C ASN A 194 11.78 -34.42 0.59
N TYR A 195 11.11 -33.63 -0.22
CA TYR A 195 11.72 -32.64 -1.12
C TYR A 195 11.90 -31.23 -0.50
N GLY A 196 11.78 -31.11 0.82
CA GLY A 196 12.08 -29.88 1.55
C GLY A 196 11.02 -28.80 1.42
N THR A 197 11.42 -27.56 1.73
CA THR A 197 10.54 -26.38 1.76
C THR A 197 11.17 -25.24 0.99
N ASN A 198 10.41 -24.63 0.07
CA ASN A 198 10.77 -23.37 -0.56
C ASN A 198 10.14 -22.23 0.24
N ILE A 199 10.93 -21.21 0.59
CA ILE A 199 10.43 -19.99 1.24
C ILE A 199 10.32 -18.91 0.17
N LEU A 200 9.11 -18.42 -0.06
CA LEU A 200 8.79 -17.35 -0.98
C LEU A 200 8.37 -16.13 -0.16
N MET A 201 8.91 -14.95 -0.48
CA MET A 201 8.63 -13.71 0.25
C MET A 201 8.02 -12.67 -0.68
N TYR A 202 7.01 -11.97 -0.17
CA TYR A 202 6.26 -10.94 -0.88
C TYR A 202 6.18 -9.68 0.00
N GLU A 203 6.13 -8.52 -0.63
CA GLU A 203 5.84 -7.23 0.01
C GLU A 203 4.46 -6.79 -0.46
N VAL A 204 3.60 -6.42 0.49
CA VAL A 204 2.30 -5.79 0.25
C VAL A 204 2.42 -4.34 0.66
N ILE A 205 2.14 -3.42 -0.25
CA ILE A 205 2.27 -1.98 -0.07
C ILE A 205 0.88 -1.38 -0.08
N ALA A 206 0.50 -0.69 0.99
CA ALA A 206 -0.77 0.01 1.10
C ALA A 206 -0.53 1.53 1.07
N ALA A 207 -1.31 2.30 0.31
CA ALA A 207 -1.19 3.77 0.25
C ALA A 207 -2.53 4.50 0.34
N ASN A 208 -2.48 5.80 0.64
CA ASN A 208 -3.64 6.71 0.69
C ASN A 208 -4.76 6.30 1.67
N PHE A 209 -4.38 5.75 2.83
CA PHE A 209 -5.31 5.38 3.90
C PHE A 209 -4.95 6.04 5.24
N THR A 210 -5.81 5.90 6.24
CA THR A 210 -5.57 6.37 7.60
C THR A 210 -5.56 5.23 8.60
N ASP A 211 -4.63 5.30 9.57
CA ASP A 211 -4.46 4.42 10.73
C ASP A 211 -4.16 2.94 10.44
N SER A 212 -5.01 2.27 9.65
CA SER A 212 -4.91 0.85 9.33
C SER A 212 -5.47 0.48 7.96
N PHE A 213 -5.00 -0.65 7.46
CA PHE A 213 -5.54 -1.36 6.31
C PHE A 213 -5.70 -2.85 6.63
N HIS A 214 -6.60 -3.50 5.90
CA HIS A 214 -7.07 -4.84 6.19
C HIS A 214 -6.91 -5.77 4.99
N PRO A 215 -5.70 -6.32 4.78
CA PRO A 215 -5.44 -7.19 3.65
C PRO A 215 -5.93 -8.62 3.92
N TYR A 216 -6.36 -9.28 2.86
CA TYR A 216 -6.68 -10.69 2.82
C TYR A 216 -6.13 -11.31 1.53
N PHE A 217 -5.95 -12.63 1.51
CA PHE A 217 -5.06 -13.27 0.54
C PHE A 217 -5.70 -14.45 -0.19
N SER A 218 -5.22 -14.69 -1.40
CA SER A 218 -5.49 -15.90 -2.16
C SER A 218 -4.17 -16.49 -2.66
N LEU A 219 -4.03 -17.81 -2.58
CA LEU A 219 -2.84 -18.56 -3.00
C LEU A 219 -3.23 -19.58 -4.06
N GLU A 220 -2.48 -19.58 -5.16
CA GLU A 220 -2.66 -20.52 -6.26
C GLU A 220 -1.34 -21.16 -6.70
N GLY A 221 -1.48 -22.27 -7.45
CA GLY A 221 -0.35 -22.89 -8.15
C GLY A 221 0.34 -24.05 -7.42
N LEU A 222 -0.18 -24.47 -6.26
CA LEU A 222 0.30 -25.67 -5.58
C LEU A 222 -0.03 -26.92 -6.40
N ALA A 223 1.01 -27.68 -6.72
CA ALA A 223 0.87 -28.98 -7.37
C ALA A 223 0.34 -30.04 -6.40
N THR A 224 -0.23 -31.12 -6.95
CA THR A 224 -0.69 -32.25 -6.15
C THR A 224 0.48 -32.82 -5.32
N GLY A 225 0.29 -32.90 -4.01
CA GLY A 225 1.29 -33.38 -3.07
C GLY A 225 2.09 -32.27 -2.38
N GLN A 226 2.03 -31.02 -2.85
CA GLN A 226 2.55 -29.87 -2.12
C GLN A 226 1.55 -29.39 -1.06
N THR A 227 2.07 -28.78 0.01
CA THR A 227 1.27 -27.98 0.95
C THR A 227 1.94 -26.62 1.17
N ALA A 228 1.21 -25.63 1.67
CA ALA A 228 1.79 -24.33 2.03
C ALA A 228 1.33 -23.82 3.40
N ASP A 229 2.22 -23.08 4.05
CA ASP A 229 1.92 -22.26 5.22
C ASP A 229 2.17 -20.78 4.89
N LEU A 230 1.24 -19.90 5.28
CA LEU A 230 1.30 -18.47 5.06
C LEU A 230 1.51 -17.75 6.39
N TYR A 231 2.46 -16.80 6.40
CA TYR A 231 2.78 -15.96 7.54
C TYR A 231 2.87 -14.50 7.08
N TRP A 232 2.70 -13.55 8.00
CA TRP A 232 2.98 -12.15 7.76
C TRP A 232 3.74 -11.48 8.89
N GLY A 233 4.21 -10.26 8.64
CA GLY A 233 4.79 -9.37 9.65
C GLY A 233 5.13 -8.00 9.09
N TYR A 234 5.60 -7.10 9.96
CA TYR A 234 5.98 -5.73 9.59
C TYR A 234 7.40 -5.61 9.03
N SER A 235 8.19 -6.67 9.09
CA SER A 235 9.49 -6.77 8.44
C SER A 235 9.66 -8.16 7.82
N PRO A 236 10.44 -8.30 6.75
CA PRO A 236 10.63 -9.59 6.11
C PRO A 236 11.36 -10.59 7.01
N GLU A 237 12.23 -10.13 7.91
CA GLU A 237 12.92 -10.97 8.90
C GLU A 237 11.98 -11.53 9.97
N THR A 238 10.86 -10.85 10.21
CA THR A 238 9.92 -11.15 11.30
C THR A 238 8.53 -11.54 10.82
N ALA A 239 8.39 -11.85 9.52
CA ALA A 239 7.15 -12.37 8.95
C ALA A 239 6.89 -13.81 9.44
N ASN A 240 6.34 -13.93 10.65
CA ASN A 240 6.14 -15.18 11.39
C ASN A 240 4.77 -15.28 12.07
N ILE A 241 3.88 -14.31 11.86
CA ILE A 241 2.50 -14.34 12.36
C ILE A 241 1.69 -15.20 11.40
N ALA A 242 1.17 -16.34 11.85
CA ALA A 242 0.45 -17.26 10.98
C ALA A 242 -0.84 -16.65 10.43
N ILE A 243 -1.06 -16.81 9.12
CA ILE A 243 -2.32 -16.54 8.42
C ILE A 243 -3.07 -17.86 8.26
N ALA A 244 -2.42 -18.85 7.65
CA ALA A 244 -3.02 -20.15 7.34
C ALA A 244 -1.93 -21.23 7.27
N THR A 245 -2.29 -22.48 7.56
CA THR A 245 -1.35 -23.62 7.57
C THR A 245 -1.95 -24.83 6.88
N GLY A 246 -1.12 -25.64 6.23
CA GLY A 246 -1.53 -26.88 5.58
C GLY A 246 -2.43 -26.67 4.36
N ILE A 247 -2.27 -25.53 3.67
CA ILE A 247 -3.01 -25.21 2.45
C ILE A 247 -2.70 -26.26 1.37
N THR A 248 -3.73 -26.69 0.64
CA THR A 248 -3.62 -27.61 -0.51
C THR A 248 -4.39 -27.05 -1.70
N GLY A 249 -3.84 -27.18 -2.91
CA GLY A 249 -4.47 -26.62 -4.11
C GLY A 249 -4.59 -25.10 -4.05
N ASN A 250 -5.69 -24.56 -4.58
CA ASN A 250 -6.01 -23.14 -4.49
C ASN A 250 -6.68 -22.85 -3.14
N TRP A 251 -6.35 -21.72 -2.53
CA TRP A 251 -6.90 -21.28 -1.27
C TRP A 251 -7.20 -19.79 -1.29
N THR A 252 -8.28 -19.40 -0.63
CA THR A 252 -8.70 -18.00 -0.52
C THR A 252 -9.15 -17.75 0.91
N MET A 253 -8.60 -16.70 1.51
CA MET A 253 -8.97 -16.17 2.81
C MET A 253 -10.34 -15.50 2.75
N ALA A 254 -11.19 -15.71 3.75
CA ALA A 254 -12.46 -15.01 3.80
C ALA A 254 -12.25 -13.54 4.23
N ILE A 255 -13.08 -12.62 3.70
CA ILE A 255 -12.94 -11.18 3.99
C ILE A 255 -13.13 -10.86 5.48
N ASP A 256 -13.93 -11.63 6.21
CA ASP A 256 -14.14 -11.47 7.65
C ASP A 256 -12.96 -11.98 8.50
N GLU A 257 -12.02 -12.68 7.88
CA GLU A 257 -10.75 -13.09 8.49
C GLU A 257 -9.62 -12.09 8.21
N ALA A 258 -9.87 -11.04 7.41
CA ALA A 258 -8.87 -10.07 6.98
C ALA A 258 -7.98 -9.58 8.13
N LEU A 259 -6.69 -9.42 7.81
CA LEU A 259 -5.72 -8.98 8.79
C LEU A 259 -5.97 -7.53 9.19
N SER A 260 -5.26 -7.04 10.21
CA SER A 260 -5.30 -5.64 10.60
C SER A 260 -3.87 -5.13 10.75
N ALA A 261 -3.38 -4.45 9.70
CA ALA A 261 -2.07 -3.82 9.70
C ALA A 261 -2.21 -2.35 10.07
N THR A 262 -1.47 -1.88 11.08
CA THR A 262 -1.53 -0.50 11.58
C THR A 262 -0.26 0.26 11.27
N THR A 263 -0.35 1.58 11.12
CA THR A 263 0.81 2.47 10.97
C THR A 263 0.67 3.73 11.85
N ASN A 264 1.78 4.26 12.33
CA ASN A 264 1.84 5.61 12.90
C ASN A 264 2.27 6.67 11.87
N ILE A 265 2.53 6.26 10.61
CA ILE A 265 2.87 7.21 9.55
C ILE A 265 1.63 8.02 9.23
N THR A 266 1.74 9.34 9.43
CA THR A 266 0.64 10.27 9.18
C THR A 266 0.38 10.46 7.68
N ASN A 267 1.43 10.48 6.86
CA ASN A 267 1.28 10.51 5.40
C ASN A 267 1.62 9.15 4.77
N THR A 268 0.57 8.39 4.43
CA THR A 268 0.67 7.08 3.76
C THR A 268 0.68 7.18 2.24
N SER A 269 0.74 8.38 1.63
CA SER A 269 0.66 8.53 0.16
C SER A 269 1.83 7.86 -0.59
N ASN A 270 2.97 7.69 0.07
CA ASN A 270 4.13 6.98 -0.50
C ASN A 270 4.06 5.45 -0.32
N GLY A 271 3.07 4.96 0.41
CA GLY A 271 2.97 3.56 0.78
C GLY A 271 3.59 3.21 2.12
N VAL A 272 3.00 2.22 2.79
CA VAL A 272 3.59 1.49 3.92
C VAL A 272 3.44 -0.01 3.68
N SER A 273 4.37 -0.78 4.22
CA SER A 273 4.52 -2.17 3.83
C SER A 273 4.25 -3.15 4.99
N ILE A 274 3.71 -4.31 4.60
CA ILE A 274 3.82 -5.56 5.34
C ILE A 274 4.49 -6.60 4.44
N PHE A 275 4.99 -7.67 5.05
CA PHE A 275 5.65 -8.76 4.35
C PHE A 275 4.89 -10.05 4.57
N VAL A 276 4.71 -10.81 3.49
CA VAL A 276 4.04 -12.11 3.50
C VAL A 276 5.04 -13.19 3.10
N ARG A 277 5.20 -14.19 3.96
CA ARG A 277 6.03 -15.36 3.75
C ARG A 277 5.16 -16.56 3.43
N VAL A 278 5.46 -17.23 2.32
CA VAL A 278 4.82 -18.49 1.91
C VAL A 278 5.86 -19.59 1.98
N ASP A 279 5.67 -20.53 2.91
CA ASP A 279 6.49 -21.72 3.06
C ASP A 279 5.84 -22.85 2.26
N VAL A 280 6.35 -23.12 1.05
CA VAL A 280 5.86 -24.20 0.17
C VAL A 280 6.58 -25.50 0.49
N HIS A 281 5.88 -26.39 1.17
CA HIS A 281 6.36 -27.73 1.48
C HIS A 281 6.20 -28.64 0.27
N GLN A 282 7.34 -29.09 -0.26
CA GLN A 282 7.37 -29.99 -1.40
C GLN A 282 6.89 -31.39 -1.03
N ASN A 283 7.02 -31.80 0.24
CA ASN A 283 6.63 -33.13 0.71
C ASN A 283 7.13 -34.23 -0.24
N LYS A 284 6.23 -34.99 -0.87
CA LYS A 284 6.52 -36.05 -1.85
C LYS A 284 6.55 -35.56 -3.30
N TYR A 285 6.22 -34.29 -3.55
CA TYR A 285 6.22 -33.72 -4.89
C TYR A 285 7.66 -33.55 -5.39
N GLU A 286 8.04 -34.37 -6.36
CA GLU A 286 9.39 -34.35 -6.94
C GLU A 286 9.66 -33.09 -7.77
N GLY A 287 8.66 -32.49 -8.41
CA GLY A 287 8.87 -31.27 -9.19
C GLY A 287 9.68 -31.48 -10.48
N LEU A 288 9.46 -32.59 -11.20
CA LEU A 288 10.07 -32.81 -12.53
C LEU A 288 9.55 -31.83 -13.60
N VAL A 289 8.42 -31.18 -13.31
CA VAL A 289 7.88 -30.04 -14.03
C VAL A 289 7.84 -28.87 -13.05
N GLY A 290 8.28 -27.70 -13.50
CA GLY A 290 8.20 -26.48 -12.69
C GLY A 290 6.75 -26.04 -12.51
N ASN A 291 6.50 -25.22 -11.50
CA ASN A 291 5.19 -24.63 -11.26
C ASN A 291 5.33 -23.20 -10.74
N SER A 292 4.35 -22.37 -11.06
CA SER A 292 4.27 -20.98 -10.62
C SER A 292 3.42 -20.90 -9.37
N ILE A 293 3.91 -20.24 -8.33
CA ILE A 293 3.17 -19.96 -7.09
C ILE A 293 2.77 -18.49 -7.11
N THR A 294 1.47 -18.24 -7.11
CA THR A 294 0.90 -16.88 -7.19
C THR A 294 0.24 -16.54 -5.87
N LEU A 295 0.72 -15.49 -5.22
CA LEU A 295 0.05 -14.86 -4.10
C LEU A 295 -0.71 -13.65 -4.63
N MET A 296 -1.98 -13.57 -4.31
CA MET A 296 -2.85 -12.44 -4.63
C MET A 296 -3.28 -11.77 -3.34
N VAL A 297 -3.46 -10.46 -3.40
CA VAL A 297 -3.91 -9.64 -2.29
C VAL A 297 -5.12 -8.82 -2.72
N ASP A 298 -5.95 -8.54 -1.73
CA ASP A 298 -7.09 -7.64 -1.78
C ASP A 298 -7.23 -7.07 -0.36
N GLY A 299 -7.97 -5.99 -0.19
CA GLY A 299 -8.15 -5.42 1.13
C GLY A 299 -8.94 -4.12 1.14
N TYR A 300 -9.21 -3.66 2.36
CA TYR A 300 -9.90 -2.40 2.57
C TYR A 300 -9.17 -1.52 3.59
N GLY A 301 -9.23 -0.22 3.38
CA GLY A 301 -8.78 0.79 4.33
C GLY A 301 -9.78 0.98 5.47
N ASN A 302 -9.38 1.79 6.46
CA ASN A 302 -10.28 2.24 7.51
C ASN A 302 -11.58 2.85 6.94
N GLY A 303 -12.72 2.51 7.55
CA GLY A 303 -14.04 2.87 7.02
C GLY A 303 -14.58 1.93 5.94
N ASN A 304 -13.94 0.77 5.72
CA ASN A 304 -14.29 -0.22 4.68
C ASN A 304 -14.21 0.37 3.26
N ILE A 305 -13.18 1.18 3.02
CA ILE A 305 -12.90 1.76 1.70
C ILE A 305 -12.14 0.71 0.91
N ASP A 306 -12.75 0.23 -0.17
CA ASP A 306 -12.15 -0.76 -1.07
C ASP A 306 -10.91 -0.20 -1.77
N ASP A 307 -9.99 -1.08 -2.16
CA ASP A 307 -8.84 -0.69 -2.96
C ASP A 307 -9.25 -0.33 -4.39
N VAL A 308 -8.45 0.55 -5.00
CA VAL A 308 -8.68 1.07 -6.35
C VAL A 308 -7.42 0.95 -7.19
N ASN A 309 -7.62 0.80 -8.49
CA ASN A 309 -6.51 0.77 -9.45
C ASN A 309 -5.90 2.16 -9.67
N ASP A 310 -4.91 2.20 -10.56
CA ASP A 310 -4.23 3.42 -11.01
C ASP A 310 -5.17 4.50 -11.58
N THR A 311 -6.42 4.16 -11.92
CA THR A 311 -7.44 5.10 -12.39
C THR A 311 -8.56 5.40 -11.40
N CYS A 312 -8.39 4.99 -10.13
CA CYS A 312 -9.34 5.20 -9.03
C CYS A 312 -10.69 4.52 -9.25
N VAL A 313 -10.66 3.39 -9.95
CA VAL A 313 -11.79 2.48 -10.08
C VAL A 313 -11.56 1.33 -9.12
N VAL A 314 -12.58 1.01 -8.31
CA VAL A 314 -12.57 -0.15 -7.42
C VAL A 314 -12.16 -1.39 -8.20
N GLU A 315 -11.16 -2.10 -7.68
CA GLU A 315 -10.61 -3.26 -8.36
C GLU A 315 -11.56 -4.47 -8.26
N GLY A 316 -11.37 -5.42 -9.17
CA GLY A 316 -12.01 -6.73 -8.99
C GLY A 316 -11.27 -7.49 -7.89
N SER A 317 -11.96 -8.41 -7.20
CA SER A 317 -11.31 -9.08 -6.09
C SER A 317 -10.04 -9.81 -6.49
N PHE A 318 -8.99 -9.66 -5.67
CA PHE A 318 -7.65 -10.22 -5.90
C PHE A 318 -7.02 -9.82 -7.25
N ALA A 319 -7.23 -8.57 -7.69
CA ALA A 319 -6.58 -8.05 -8.90
C ALA A 319 -5.05 -7.92 -8.76
N ASP A 320 -4.57 -7.60 -7.56
CA ASP A 320 -3.15 -7.47 -7.26
C ASP A 320 -2.50 -8.81 -6.96
N GLN A 321 -1.48 -9.15 -7.75
CA GLN A 321 -0.84 -10.45 -7.67
C GLN A 321 0.66 -10.41 -7.96
N ALA A 322 1.39 -11.30 -7.28
CA ALA A 322 2.80 -11.53 -7.50
C ALA A 322 3.06 -13.03 -7.65
N THR A 323 3.82 -13.39 -8.69
CA THR A 323 4.10 -14.79 -9.05
C THR A 323 5.59 -15.09 -8.91
N GLN A 324 5.91 -16.24 -8.29
CA GLN A 324 7.27 -16.78 -8.21
C GLN A 324 7.28 -18.18 -8.83
N ASP A 325 8.26 -18.45 -9.69
CA ASP A 325 8.36 -19.72 -10.41
C ASP A 325 9.32 -20.67 -9.69
N LEU A 326 8.82 -21.85 -9.33
CA LEU A 326 9.64 -22.98 -8.92
C LEU A 326 10.13 -23.72 -10.16
N LEU A 327 11.44 -23.66 -10.41
CA LEU A 327 12.06 -24.35 -11.52
C LEU A 327 11.96 -25.88 -11.34
N ARG A 328 11.92 -26.60 -12.47
CA ARG A 328 11.95 -28.06 -12.44
C ARG A 328 13.23 -28.59 -11.81
N ARG A 329 13.13 -29.71 -11.09
CA ARG A 329 14.29 -30.50 -10.68
C ARG A 329 14.95 -31.17 -11.88
N PRO A 330 16.26 -31.46 -11.79
CA PRO A 330 16.91 -32.38 -12.72
C PRO A 330 16.21 -33.75 -12.71
N SER A 331 15.97 -34.30 -13.89
CA SER A 331 15.51 -35.68 -14.05
C SER A 331 16.71 -36.62 -14.08
N ILE A 332 16.62 -37.76 -13.39
CA ILE A 332 17.61 -38.83 -13.45
C ILE A 332 16.96 -40.02 -14.16
N SER A 333 17.45 -40.36 -15.35
CA SER A 333 17.02 -41.54 -16.10
C SER A 333 17.95 -42.71 -15.86
N ASN A 334 17.39 -43.90 -15.87
CA ASN A 334 18.19 -45.12 -15.79
C ASN A 334 18.66 -45.57 -17.18
N GLU A 335 19.91 -45.99 -17.30
CA GLU A 335 20.48 -46.54 -18.54
C GLU A 335 20.96 -47.99 -18.34
N ASP A 336 22.04 -48.22 -17.57
CA ASP A 336 22.59 -49.55 -17.27
C ASP A 336 23.38 -49.53 -15.95
N PRO A 337 23.08 -50.39 -14.94
CA PRO A 337 22.06 -51.46 -14.91
C PRO A 337 20.61 -50.99 -14.73
N SER A 338 19.70 -51.78 -15.31
CA SER A 338 18.33 -51.37 -15.69
C SER A 338 17.27 -51.22 -14.60
N SER A 339 17.62 -51.11 -13.31
CA SER A 339 16.61 -50.73 -12.29
C SER A 339 17.08 -49.73 -11.22
N PHE A 340 16.56 -48.49 -11.29
CA PHE A 340 16.42 -47.66 -10.11
C PHE A 340 15.23 -48.14 -9.27
N LEU A 341 15.32 -47.93 -7.97
CA LEU A 341 14.18 -48.06 -7.08
C LEU A 341 13.15 -46.96 -7.38
N ILE A 342 11.87 -47.30 -7.25
CA ILE A 342 10.76 -46.36 -7.46
C ILE A 342 10.70 -45.39 -6.27
N LYS A 343 10.45 -44.11 -6.53
CA LYS A 343 10.19 -43.07 -5.51
C LYS A 343 8.70 -43.00 -5.15
N ASN A 344 8.38 -42.49 -3.97
CA ASN A 344 7.05 -42.56 -3.35
C ASN A 344 6.07 -41.46 -3.72
#